data_AF-A0A8T1FKF7-F1
#
_entry.id   AF-A0A8T1FKF7-F1
#
_cell.length_a   1.000
_cell.length_b   1.000
_cell.length_c   1.000
_cell.angle_alpha   90.00
_cell.angle_beta   90.00
_cell.angle_gamma   90.00
#
_symmetry.space_group_name_H-M   'P 1'
#
loop_
_entity.id
_entity.type
_entity.pdbx_description
1 polymer ?
#
loop_
_entity_poly.entity_id
_entity_poly.type
_entity_poly.pdbx_seq_one_letter_code
_entity_poly.pdbx_strand_id
1 'polypeptide(L)'
;MVKEDHGVTISKQTVRNRIKAEGFNGRAARKKPHLTQKNIKARLEYANTMLKYKEKDWKKVIFSDESSVWLTGAAGRVYVWRKPGEEFKNKCLVPTFKSGKETLMVWGCITYEGVGSSPV
;
A
#
# COMPACT_ATOMS: atom_id res chain seq x y z
N MET A 1 -5.96 29.59 -5.05
CA MET A 1 -5.79 29.43 -3.58
C MET A 1 -7.02 30.04 -2.91
N VAL A 2 -7.56 29.52 -1.79
CA VAL A 2 -8.86 29.91 -1.15
C VAL A 2 -9.06 31.43 -0.90
N LYS A 3 -8.05 32.27 -1.15
CA LYS A 3 -8.16 33.73 -1.19
C LYS A 3 -8.99 34.28 -2.37
N GLU A 4 -9.13 33.54 -3.47
CA GLU A 4 -9.63 34.11 -4.74
C GLU A 4 -11.16 34.15 -4.89
N ASP A 5 -11.94 33.36 -4.13
CA ASP A 5 -13.38 33.21 -4.40
C ASP A 5 -14.30 34.05 -3.50
N HIS A 6 -13.80 34.62 -2.39
CA HIS A 6 -14.67 35.26 -1.37
C HIS A 6 -14.17 36.60 -0.81
N GLY A 7 -13.04 37.13 -1.27
CA GLY A 7 -12.51 38.42 -0.77
C GLY A 7 -12.09 38.43 0.71
N VAL A 8 -12.10 37.29 1.39
CA VAL A 8 -11.75 37.16 2.82
C VAL A 8 -10.40 36.47 2.99
N THR A 9 -9.52 37.06 3.80
CA THR A 9 -8.24 36.44 4.16
C THR A 9 -8.45 35.40 5.26
N ILE A 10 -8.56 34.14 4.87
CA ILE A 10 -8.71 33.02 5.82
C ILE A 10 -7.33 32.54 6.29
N SER A 11 -7.16 32.40 7.61
CA SER A 11 -5.93 31.84 8.19
C SER A 11 -5.85 30.33 7.98
N LYS A 12 -4.62 29.78 7.85
CA LYS A 12 -4.40 28.32 7.78
C LYS A 12 -4.98 27.60 9.01
N GLN A 13 -5.00 28.26 10.16
CA GLN A 13 -5.54 27.70 11.40
C GLN A 13 -7.06 27.56 11.35
N THR A 14 -7.76 28.55 10.80
CA THR A 14 -9.22 28.53 10.61
C THR A 14 -9.62 27.33 9.74
N VAL A 15 -8.88 27.07 8.65
CA VAL A 15 -9.12 25.90 7.78
C VAL A 15 -8.91 24.60 8.54
N ARG A 16 -7.81 24.46 9.31
CA ARG A 16 -7.54 23.25 10.11
C ARG A 16 -8.61 23.02 11.18
N ASN A 17 -9.05 24.07 11.86
CA ASN A 17 -10.10 23.98 12.86
C ASN A 17 -11.40 23.50 12.23
N ARG A 18 -11.77 24.01 11.05
CA ARG A 18 -12.98 23.55 10.34
C ARG A 18 -12.86 22.10 9.89
N ILE A 19 -11.72 21.70 9.31
CA ILE A 19 -11.46 20.31 8.90
C ILE A 19 -11.57 19.35 10.12
N LYS A 20 -11.01 19.75 11.27
CA LYS A 20 -11.11 18.97 12.51
C LYS A 20 -12.55 18.92 13.04
N ALA A 21 -13.29 20.02 12.98
CA ALA A 21 -14.69 20.08 13.39
C ALA A 21 -15.57 19.11 12.57
N GLU A 22 -15.25 18.92 11.28
CA GLU A 22 -15.89 17.93 10.40
C GLU A 22 -15.42 16.48 10.68
N GLY A 23 -14.54 16.27 11.66
CA GLY A 23 -14.03 14.96 12.11
C GLY A 23 -12.81 14.43 11.34
N PHE A 24 -12.24 15.22 10.43
CA PHE A 24 -11.06 14.82 9.66
C PHE A 24 -9.78 15.01 10.46
N ASN A 25 -8.89 14.03 10.34
CA ASN A 25 -7.62 14.01 11.03
C ASN A 25 -6.47 13.77 10.04
N GLY A 26 -5.38 14.50 10.22
CA GLY A 26 -4.12 14.23 9.53
C GLY A 26 -3.58 12.87 10.00
N ARG A 27 -3.47 11.92 9.08
CA ARG A 27 -2.94 10.57 9.34
C ARG A 27 -2.01 10.17 8.22
N ALA A 28 -1.03 9.34 8.53
CA ALA A 28 -0.17 8.77 7.51
C ALA A 28 -0.97 7.83 6.59
N ALA A 29 -0.85 8.03 5.29
CA ALA A 29 -1.50 7.17 4.31
C ALA A 29 -0.85 5.79 4.32
N ARG A 30 -1.68 4.74 4.15
CA ARG A 30 -1.16 3.39 3.97
C ARG A 30 -0.68 3.24 2.53
N LYS A 31 0.52 2.69 2.36
CA LYS A 31 1.10 2.33 1.06
C LYS A 31 0.55 0.96 0.66
N LYS A 32 -0.16 0.88 -0.47
CA LYS A 32 -0.77 -0.35 -0.98
C LYS A 32 -0.64 -0.41 -2.50
N PRO A 33 -0.54 -1.61 -3.11
CA PRO A 33 -0.56 -1.72 -4.56
C PRO A 33 -1.89 -1.21 -5.09
N HIS A 34 -1.86 -0.55 -6.25
CA HIS A 34 -3.07 -0.17 -6.95
C HIS A 34 -3.78 -1.43 -7.47
N LEU A 35 -5.05 -1.62 -7.08
CA LEU A 35 -5.85 -2.76 -7.49
C LEU A 35 -7.02 -2.30 -8.35
N THR A 36 -7.11 -2.84 -9.55
CA THR A 36 -8.29 -2.69 -10.41
C THR A 36 -9.45 -3.53 -9.87
N GLN A 37 -10.70 -3.19 -10.22
CA GLN A 37 -11.87 -3.97 -9.80
C GLN A 37 -11.78 -5.44 -10.23
N LYS A 38 -11.25 -5.70 -11.44
CA LYS A 38 -10.97 -7.05 -11.96
C LYS A 38 -10.00 -7.80 -11.04
N ASN A 39 -8.90 -7.15 -10.64
CA ASN A 39 -7.89 -7.77 -9.78
C ASN A 39 -8.43 -8.02 -8.36
N ILE A 40 -9.29 -7.13 -7.84
CA ILE A 40 -9.94 -7.34 -6.53
C ILE A 40 -10.80 -8.60 -6.57
N LYS A 41 -11.65 -8.75 -7.59
CA LYS A 41 -12.51 -9.93 -7.74
C LYS A 41 -11.70 -11.22 -7.87
N ALA A 42 -10.70 -11.23 -8.75
CA ALA A 42 -9.83 -12.39 -8.96
C ALA A 42 -9.07 -12.80 -7.67
N ARG A 43 -8.57 -11.81 -6.90
CA ARG A 43 -7.91 -12.08 -5.62
C ARG A 43 -8.86 -12.63 -4.57
N LEU A 44 -10.10 -12.16 -4.53
CA LEU A 44 -11.11 -12.67 -3.60
C LEU A 44 -11.50 -14.11 -3.94
N GLU A 45 -11.72 -14.40 -5.23
CA GLU A 45 -11.99 -15.76 -5.71
C GLU A 45 -10.83 -16.70 -5.40
N TYR A 46 -9.59 -16.28 -5.66
CA TYR A 46 -8.39 -17.04 -5.30
C TYR A 46 -8.29 -17.26 -3.78
N ALA A 47 -8.52 -16.24 -2.96
CA ALA A 47 -8.50 -16.40 -1.51
C ALA A 47 -9.54 -17.43 -1.04
N ASN A 48 -10.76 -17.36 -1.58
CA ASN A 48 -11.83 -18.31 -1.26
C ASN A 48 -11.51 -19.74 -1.69
N THR A 49 -10.81 -19.95 -2.80
CA THR A 49 -10.39 -21.30 -3.23
C THR A 49 -9.28 -21.84 -2.35
N MET A 50 -8.32 -20.98 -1.96
CA MET A 50 -7.21 -21.33 -1.08
C MET A 50 -7.64 -21.64 0.37
N LEU A 51 -8.81 -21.16 0.83
CA LEU A 51 -9.36 -21.55 2.14
C LEU A 51 -9.58 -23.06 2.30
N LYS A 52 -9.69 -23.80 1.18
CA LYS A 52 -9.85 -25.26 1.19
C LYS A 52 -8.53 -26.01 1.38
N TYR A 53 -7.39 -25.33 1.21
CA TYR A 53 -6.07 -25.95 1.30
C TYR A 53 -5.73 -26.24 2.75
N LYS A 54 -5.24 -27.45 3.02
CA LYS A 54 -4.74 -27.84 4.34
C LYS A 54 -3.24 -27.58 4.42
N GLU A 55 -2.69 -27.63 5.63
CA GLU A 55 -1.26 -27.46 5.86
C GLU A 55 -0.41 -28.36 4.95
N LYS A 56 -0.79 -29.63 4.78
CA LYS A 56 -0.09 -30.59 3.91
C LYS A 56 -0.03 -30.16 2.45
N ASP A 57 -1.00 -29.40 1.97
CA ASP A 57 -1.03 -28.88 0.61
C ASP A 57 -0.07 -27.69 0.50
N TRP A 58 -0.04 -26.81 1.51
CA TRP A 58 0.90 -25.71 1.59
C TRP A 58 2.36 -26.16 1.69
N LYS A 59 2.66 -27.30 2.35
CA LYS A 59 4.03 -27.86 2.42
C LYS A 59 4.63 -28.22 1.06
N LYS A 60 3.78 -28.45 0.05
CA LYS A 60 4.19 -28.80 -1.32
C LYS A 60 4.40 -27.58 -2.21
N VAL A 61 4.06 -26.38 -1.72
CA VAL A 61 4.16 -25.15 -2.51
C VAL A 61 5.57 -24.57 -2.40
N ILE A 62 6.17 -24.29 -3.55
CA ILE A 62 7.40 -23.50 -3.67
C ILE A 62 6.97 -22.09 -4.08
N PHE A 63 7.28 -21.10 -3.26
CA PHE A 63 7.07 -19.70 -3.60
C PHE A 63 8.34 -19.15 -4.21
N SER A 64 8.26 -18.49 -5.37
CA SER A 64 9.38 -17.79 -6.00
C SER A 64 8.97 -16.38 -6.34
N ASP A 65 9.88 -15.42 -6.21
CA ASP A 65 9.64 -14.04 -6.63
C ASP A 65 10.96 -13.33 -6.96
N GLU A 66 10.86 -12.21 -7.64
CA GLU A 66 11.95 -11.28 -7.88
C GLU A 66 11.75 -10.02 -7.03
N SER A 67 12.75 -9.66 -6.25
CA SER A 67 12.72 -8.44 -5.42
C SER A 67 13.78 -7.45 -5.86
N SER A 68 13.44 -6.16 -5.78
CA SER A 68 14.38 -5.07 -6.02
C SER A 68 14.86 -4.47 -4.70
N VAL A 69 16.17 -4.52 -4.46
CA VAL A 69 16.80 -3.94 -3.28
C VAL A 69 17.33 -2.55 -3.61
N TRP A 70 16.96 -1.59 -2.77
CA TRP A 70 17.34 -0.18 -2.91
C TRP A 70 18.63 0.06 -2.15
N LEU A 71 19.65 0.57 -2.84
CA LEU A 71 20.93 0.88 -2.20
C LEU A 71 20.87 2.21 -1.42
N THR A 72 19.98 3.14 -1.79
CA THR A 72 19.76 4.40 -1.06
C THR A 72 18.31 4.93 -1.19
N GLY A 73 17.83 5.62 -0.15
CA GLY A 73 16.63 6.46 -0.17
C GLY A 73 15.48 5.98 0.73
N ALA A 74 15.05 6.83 1.68
CA ALA A 74 13.83 6.61 2.43
C ALA A 74 12.61 7.07 1.61
N ALA A 75 11.67 6.17 1.33
CA ALA A 75 10.39 6.57 0.76
C ALA A 75 9.61 7.40 1.79
N GLY A 76 9.52 8.71 1.57
CA GLY A 76 8.90 9.67 2.48
C GLY A 76 7.48 9.28 2.93
N ARG A 77 7.08 9.84 4.08
CA ARG A 77 5.76 9.62 4.68
C ARG A 77 4.76 10.63 4.11
N VAL A 78 3.74 10.12 3.43
CA VAL A 78 2.63 10.94 2.91
C VAL A 78 1.51 10.98 3.95
N TYR A 79 0.99 12.18 4.21
CA TYR A 79 -0.15 12.40 5.10
C TYR A 79 -1.41 12.68 4.29
N VAL A 80 -2.53 12.11 4.73
CA VAL A 80 -3.88 12.32 4.20
C VAL A 80 -4.81 12.77 5.31
N TRP A 81 -5.80 13.58 4.96
CA TRP A 81 -6.89 13.93 5.87
C TRP A 81 -8.00 12.89 5.74
N ARG A 82 -8.31 12.17 6.81
CA ARG A 82 -9.34 11.12 6.81
C ARG A 82 -10.06 11.00 8.15
N LYS A 83 -11.25 10.44 8.16
CA LYS A 83 -11.98 10.04 9.38
C LYS A 83 -11.49 8.66 9.87
N PRO A 84 -11.74 8.30 11.15
CA PRO A 84 -11.52 6.94 11.63
C PRO A 84 -12.26 5.90 10.74
N GLY A 85 -11.62 4.76 10.45
CA GLY A 85 -12.20 3.70 9.61
C GLY A 85 -12.04 3.89 8.09
N GLU A 86 -11.65 5.07 7.61
CA GLU A 86 -11.49 5.34 6.16
C GLU A 86 -10.14 4.88 5.60
N GLU A 87 -9.39 4.08 6.36
CA GLU A 87 -7.98 3.84 6.13
C GLU A 87 -7.63 2.99 4.91
N PHE A 88 -8.59 2.19 4.45
CA PHE A 88 -8.48 1.38 3.24
C PHE A 88 -9.31 1.93 2.08
N LYS A 89 -9.94 3.11 2.23
CA LYS A 89 -10.58 3.77 1.10
C LYS A 89 -9.51 4.17 0.10
N ASN A 90 -9.74 3.93 -1.20
CA ASN A 90 -8.79 4.23 -2.27
C ASN A 90 -8.28 5.69 -2.24
N LYS A 91 -9.14 6.65 -1.83
CA LYS A 91 -8.78 8.07 -1.69
C LYS A 91 -7.80 8.37 -0.55
N CYS A 92 -7.64 7.46 0.40
CA CYS A 92 -6.77 7.59 1.58
C CYS A 92 -5.53 6.69 1.51
N LEU A 93 -5.34 5.99 0.38
CA LEU A 93 -4.20 5.14 0.11
C LEU A 93 -3.20 5.87 -0.78
N VAL A 94 -1.92 5.56 -0.59
CA VAL A 94 -0.89 5.91 -1.56
C VAL A 94 -0.58 4.66 -2.37
N PRO A 95 -0.85 4.68 -3.69
CA PRO A 95 -0.50 3.56 -4.54
C PRO A 95 1.02 3.39 -4.58
N THR A 96 1.48 2.16 -4.39
CA THR A 96 2.87 1.79 -4.61
C THR A 96 3.03 1.27 -6.03
N PHE A 97 3.92 1.91 -6.78
CA PHE A 97 4.36 1.45 -8.10
C PHE A 97 5.84 1.05 -8.02
N LYS A 98 6.27 0.11 -8.87
CA LYS A 98 7.71 -0.15 -9.05
C LYS A 98 8.35 1.14 -9.59
N SER A 99 9.31 1.70 -8.88
CA SER A 99 10.02 2.89 -9.36
C SER A 99 11.11 2.48 -10.34
N GLY A 100 11.34 3.25 -11.40
CA GLY A 100 12.46 3.05 -12.32
C GLY A 100 13.82 3.51 -11.77
N LYS A 101 14.05 3.38 -10.46
CA LYS A 101 15.35 3.69 -9.85
C LYS A 101 16.29 2.51 -10.02
N GLU A 102 17.59 2.81 -10.04
CA GLU A 102 18.64 1.80 -10.04
C GLU A 102 18.51 0.93 -8.78
N THR A 103 18.25 -0.35 -8.99
CA THR A 103 17.99 -1.33 -7.94
C THR A 103 18.70 -2.62 -8.29
N LEU A 104 19.21 -3.33 -7.28
CA LEU A 104 19.72 -4.68 -7.47
C LEU A 104 18.52 -5.63 -7.51
N MET A 105 18.36 -6.33 -8.63
CA MET A 105 17.34 -7.37 -8.78
C MET A 105 17.88 -8.67 -8.22
N VAL A 106 17.14 -9.28 -7.31
CA VAL A 106 17.44 -10.58 -6.71
C VAL A 106 16.28 -11.51 -6.97
N TRP A 107 16.56 -12.72 -7.45
CA TRP A 107 15.60 -13.81 -7.52
C TRP A 107 15.79 -14.76 -6.34
N GLY A 108 14.71 -15.31 -5.82
CA GLY A 108 14.79 -16.35 -4.82
C GLY A 108 13.51 -17.17 -4.71
N CYS A 109 13.62 -18.31 -4.04
CA CYS A 109 12.48 -19.14 -3.70
C CYS A 109 12.52 -19.61 -2.25
N ILE A 110 11.35 -19.92 -1.71
CA ILE A 110 11.16 -20.40 -0.35
C ILE A 110 10.10 -21.52 -0.35
N THR A 111 10.37 -22.56 0.42
CA THR A 111 9.47 -23.68 0.66
C THR A 111 9.09 -23.72 2.14
N TYR A 112 8.22 -24.66 2.52
CA TYR A 112 7.91 -24.88 3.93
C TYR A 112 9.15 -25.26 4.78
N GLU A 113 10.15 -25.89 4.17
CA GLU A 113 11.36 -26.37 4.88
C GLU A 113 12.46 -25.30 4.98
N GLY A 114 12.36 -24.20 4.23
CA GLY A 114 13.31 -23.10 4.29
C GLY A 114 13.53 -22.42 2.95
N VAL A 115 14.59 -21.61 2.89
CA VAL A 115 14.98 -20.88 1.67
C VAL A 115 15.59 -21.88 0.68
N GLY A 116 15.09 -21.87 -0.56
CA GLY A 116 15.66 -22.68 -1.63
C GLY A 116 17.04 -22.15 -2.02
N SER A 117 18.00 -23.05 -2.19
CA SER A 117 19.35 -22.69 -2.62
C SER A 117 19.32 -22.15 -4.06
N SER A 118 19.79 -20.92 -4.24
CA SER A 118 20.16 -20.41 -5.57
C SER A 118 21.35 -21.22 -6.07
N PRO A 119 21.34 -21.73 -7.31
CA PRO A 119 22.56 -22.19 -7.95
C PRO A 119 23.36 -20.93 -8.29
N VAL A 120 24.33 -20.59 -7.45
CA VAL A 120 25.41 -19.68 -7.81
C VAL A 120 26.54 -20.50 -8.40
#